data_AF-A0A7X9E183-F1
#
_entry.id   AF-A0A7X9E183-F1
#
_cell.length_a   1.000
_cell.length_b   1.000
_cell.length_c   1.000
_cell.angle_alpha   90.00
_cell.angle_beta   90.00
_cell.angle_gamma   90.00
#
_symmetry.space_group_name_H-M   'P 1'
#
loop_
_entity.id
_entity.type
_entity.pdbx_description
1 polymer ?
#
loop_
_entity_poly.entity_id
_entity_poly.type
_entity_poly.pdbx_seq_one_letter_code
_entity_poly.pdbx_strand_id
1 'polypeptide(L)'
;EMLAECMRMKYGIGIAGTHGKTTTTSMVGLVLTEAGIDPTIIVGGKLSSLGGTNARLGHGEYIVVEADEFDRTFLKLTPVIAALTTLEREHLDTYKDLDDIKGAFVEFANKVPFFGFVVLCLDEPALQDIIPLINKKIFTYGLTPQADIRAVNITHKEKSTEYTVVYKGKELGKIKLNIPGLHNVRNSLVAVTIAHEMGVDFQVIKKALESFTGVYRRFEKKYENDIMVIDDYGHHQTEINVTLDGIRRGWNRRLVAVFQPHLYSRTRDFYSEFGRSFLNSDIFICTDVYPAREKPIEGISGQLIADAAKKFGHKNVFYEPDKTKVPDLLKKIYKKGDIVITLGAGDIWKFGEKFIEMIK
;
A
#
# COMPACT_ATOMS: atom_id res chain seq x y z
N GLU A 1 2.61 8.30 -21.56
CA GLU A 1 3.21 9.38 -22.39
C GLU A 1 2.93 10.76 -21.81
N MET A 2 1.68 11.16 -21.63
CA MET A 2 1.34 12.46 -21.02
C MET A 2 2.04 12.73 -19.67
N LEU A 3 2.05 11.75 -18.75
CA LEU A 3 2.72 11.90 -17.44
C LEU A 3 4.23 12.16 -17.57
N ALA A 4 4.88 11.54 -18.56
CA ALA A 4 6.30 11.75 -18.82
C ALA A 4 6.55 13.17 -19.35
N GLU A 5 5.69 13.71 -20.21
CA GLU A 5 5.79 15.10 -20.68
C GLU A 5 5.56 16.11 -19.54
N CYS A 6 4.60 15.85 -18.64
CA CYS A 6 4.43 16.67 -17.43
C CYS A 6 5.71 16.65 -16.56
N MET A 7 6.36 15.49 -16.44
CA MET A 7 7.60 15.35 -15.69
C MET A 7 8.79 16.04 -16.38
N ARG A 8 8.86 16.10 -17.71
CA ARG A 8 9.95 16.82 -18.41
C ARG A 8 10.00 18.32 -18.10
N MET A 9 8.88 18.92 -17.71
CA MET A 9 8.80 20.34 -17.40
C MET A 9 9.08 20.66 -15.92
N LYS A 10 9.29 19.66 -15.06
CA LYS A 10 9.43 19.81 -13.61
C LYS A 10 10.51 18.86 -13.07
N TYR A 11 11.00 19.10 -11.85
CA TYR A 11 11.87 18.14 -11.17
C TYR A 11 11.03 16.95 -10.67
N GLY A 12 11.17 15.81 -11.34
CA GLY A 12 10.38 14.62 -11.06
C GLY A 12 10.82 13.85 -9.82
N ILE A 13 9.86 13.53 -8.95
CA ILE A 13 9.97 12.57 -7.85
C ILE A 13 9.06 11.38 -8.19
N GLY A 14 9.65 10.27 -8.62
CA GLY A 14 8.93 9.08 -9.04
C GLY A 14 8.92 8.01 -7.95
N ILE A 15 7.74 7.58 -7.52
CA ILE A 15 7.57 6.53 -6.51
C ILE A 15 7.11 5.23 -7.19
N ALA A 16 7.99 4.26 -7.29
CA ALA A 16 7.74 2.95 -7.90
C ALA A 16 7.80 1.82 -6.85
N GLY A 17 7.25 0.67 -7.20
CA GLY A 17 7.27 -0.53 -6.37
C GLY A 17 5.97 -1.31 -6.45
N THR A 18 6.01 -2.60 -6.15
CA THR A 18 4.82 -3.47 -6.29
C THR A 18 3.67 -3.01 -5.37
N HIS A 19 3.99 -2.57 -4.15
CA HIS A 19 3.00 -2.13 -3.16
C HIS A 19 3.36 -0.79 -2.53
N GLY A 20 2.37 -0.10 -1.96
CA GLY A 20 2.59 1.11 -1.17
C GLY A 20 2.88 2.39 -1.97
N LYS A 21 2.88 2.34 -3.32
CA LYS A 21 3.12 3.50 -4.21
C LYS A 21 2.20 4.67 -3.85
N THR A 22 0.89 4.50 -4.00
CA THR A 22 -0.10 5.58 -3.76
C THR A 22 0.05 6.20 -2.38
N THR A 23 0.15 5.41 -1.31
CA THR A 23 0.31 5.92 0.06
C THR A 23 1.62 6.70 0.22
N THR A 24 2.72 6.20 -0.35
CA THR A 24 4.03 6.84 -0.28
C THR A 24 4.06 8.15 -1.06
N THR A 25 3.57 8.17 -2.31
CA THR A 25 3.42 9.37 -3.14
C THR A 25 2.60 10.43 -2.40
N SER A 26 1.56 10.00 -1.70
CA SER A 26 0.69 10.87 -0.91
C SER A 26 1.39 11.49 0.31
N MET A 27 2.16 10.69 1.06
CA MET A 27 2.95 11.18 2.19
C MET A 27 4.05 12.14 1.73
N VAL A 28 4.78 11.80 0.67
CA VAL A 28 5.81 12.67 0.07
C VAL A 28 5.18 13.99 -0.38
N GLY A 29 4.09 13.92 -1.15
CA GLY A 29 3.37 15.10 -1.63
C GLY A 29 2.89 15.99 -0.50
N LEU A 30 2.32 15.43 0.57
CA LEU A 30 1.87 16.19 1.74
C LEU A 30 3.03 16.87 2.46
N VAL A 31 4.11 16.13 2.76
CA VAL A 31 5.29 16.67 3.46
C VAL A 31 5.90 17.83 2.69
N LEU A 32 6.09 17.68 1.37
CA LEU A 32 6.66 18.73 0.54
C LEU A 32 5.73 19.93 0.38
N THR A 33 4.41 19.71 0.38
CA THR A 33 3.41 20.78 0.39
C THR A 33 3.50 21.61 1.68
N GLU A 34 3.49 20.95 2.84
CA GLU A 34 3.60 21.60 4.16
C GLU A 34 4.96 22.28 4.36
N ALA A 35 6.00 21.81 3.68
CA ALA A 35 7.33 22.43 3.66
C ALA A 35 7.43 23.68 2.78
N GLY A 36 6.34 24.07 2.09
CA GLY A 36 6.34 25.23 1.18
C GLY A 36 7.05 24.99 -0.16
N ILE A 37 7.49 23.76 -0.45
CA ILE A 37 8.03 23.38 -1.78
C ILE A 37 6.90 23.34 -2.81
N ASP A 38 5.68 23.05 -2.36
CA ASP A 38 4.44 23.11 -3.12
C ASP A 38 4.47 22.35 -4.47
N PRO A 39 4.72 21.01 -4.45
CA PRO A 39 4.82 20.25 -5.69
C PRO A 39 3.47 20.04 -6.37
N THR A 40 3.51 19.82 -7.68
CA THR A 40 2.42 19.13 -8.36
C THR A 40 2.38 17.67 -7.90
N ILE A 41 1.21 17.12 -7.58
CA ILE A 41 1.05 15.73 -7.13
C ILE A 41 0.13 15.01 -8.11
N ILE A 42 0.54 13.83 -8.56
CA ILE A 42 -0.28 12.93 -9.40
C ILE A 42 -0.22 11.53 -8.79
N VAL A 43 -1.36 11.03 -8.32
CA VAL A 43 -1.51 9.71 -7.69
C VAL A 43 -2.53 8.86 -8.45
N GLY A 44 -2.38 7.53 -8.40
CA GLY A 44 -3.36 6.60 -8.98
C GLY A 44 -4.67 6.54 -8.17
N GLY A 45 -4.63 6.90 -6.88
CA GLY A 45 -5.78 6.92 -5.97
C GLY A 45 -6.24 8.32 -5.56
N LYS A 46 -7.48 8.42 -5.05
CA LYS A 46 -8.03 9.66 -4.50
C LYS A 46 -7.46 9.95 -3.11
N LEU A 47 -7.02 11.17 -2.88
CA LEU A 47 -6.46 11.62 -1.60
C LEU A 47 -7.50 12.35 -0.74
N SER A 48 -7.73 11.85 0.48
CA SER A 48 -8.65 12.51 1.43
C SER A 48 -8.19 13.93 1.78
N SER A 49 -6.87 14.14 1.94
CA SER A 49 -6.27 15.45 2.22
C SER A 49 -6.32 16.43 1.04
N LEU A 50 -6.54 15.95 -0.19
CA LEU A 50 -6.65 16.78 -1.41
C LEU A 50 -8.11 17.02 -1.83
N GLY A 51 -9.07 16.87 -0.90
CA GLY A 51 -10.49 17.01 -1.23
C GLY A 51 -11.03 15.87 -2.10
N GLY A 52 -10.39 14.69 -2.08
CA GLY A 52 -10.84 13.51 -2.82
C GLY A 52 -10.43 13.48 -4.30
N THR A 53 -9.46 14.31 -4.71
CA THR A 53 -8.90 14.27 -6.07
C THR A 53 -7.67 13.36 -6.13
N ASN A 54 -7.31 12.95 -7.35
CA ASN A 54 -6.12 12.16 -7.67
C ASN A 54 -4.95 13.01 -8.18
N ALA A 55 -5.15 14.33 -8.27
CA ALA A 55 -4.13 15.26 -8.68
C ALA A 55 -4.29 16.61 -7.98
N ARG A 56 -3.15 17.27 -7.73
CA ARG A 56 -3.05 18.65 -7.24
C ARG A 56 -2.02 19.37 -8.08
N LEU A 57 -2.41 20.51 -8.65
CA LEU A 57 -1.46 21.42 -9.28
C LEU A 57 -0.80 22.26 -8.18
N GLY A 58 0.52 22.14 -8.04
CA GLY A 58 1.33 23.00 -7.18
C GLY A 58 2.08 24.04 -8.01
N HIS A 59 2.46 25.14 -7.36
CA HIS A 59 3.19 26.25 -7.98
C HIS A 59 4.70 26.05 -8.00
N GLY A 60 5.22 25.07 -7.26
CA GLY A 60 6.65 24.75 -7.22
C GLY A 60 7.17 24.05 -8.46
N GLU A 61 8.49 23.92 -8.54
CA GLU A 61 9.20 23.29 -9.65
C GLU A 61 9.16 21.76 -9.61
N TYR A 62 8.73 21.16 -8.51
CA TYR A 62 8.71 19.71 -8.32
C TYR A 62 7.37 19.09 -8.74
N ILE A 63 7.45 17.84 -9.19
CA ILE A 63 6.29 16.98 -9.43
C ILE A 63 6.50 15.63 -8.76
N VAL A 64 5.54 15.21 -7.94
CA VAL A 64 5.53 13.92 -7.25
C VAL A 64 4.54 13.01 -7.97
N VAL A 65 5.01 11.89 -8.50
CA VAL A 65 4.18 10.96 -9.27
C VAL A 65 4.28 9.54 -8.74
N GLU A 66 3.15 8.85 -8.77
CA GLU A 66 3.11 7.39 -8.75
C GLU A 66 3.64 6.84 -10.09
N ALA A 67 4.68 6.02 -10.03
CA ALA A 67 5.34 5.41 -11.18
C ALA A 67 4.92 3.95 -11.28
N ASP A 68 4.02 3.66 -12.23
CA ASP A 68 3.41 2.34 -12.40
C ASP A 68 4.28 1.39 -13.25
N GLU A 69 4.59 0.23 -12.68
CA GLU A 69 5.37 -0.83 -13.31
C GLU A 69 4.53 -1.77 -14.19
N PHE A 70 3.20 -1.82 -14.04
CA PHE A 70 2.33 -2.85 -14.65
C PHE A 70 2.57 -3.09 -16.14
N ASP A 71 2.76 -2.02 -16.91
CA ASP A 71 2.93 -2.03 -18.37
C ASP A 71 4.28 -1.45 -18.82
N ARG A 72 5.26 -1.43 -17.91
CA ARG A 72 6.58 -0.79 -18.08
C ARG A 72 6.51 0.72 -18.39
N THR A 73 5.36 1.39 -18.23
CA THR A 73 5.26 2.82 -18.58
C THR A 73 6.06 3.74 -17.67
N PHE A 74 6.38 3.33 -16.44
CA PHE A 74 7.34 4.05 -15.61
C PHE A 74 8.72 4.22 -16.28
N LEU A 75 9.11 3.36 -17.23
CA LEU A 75 10.33 3.52 -18.02
C LEU A 75 10.26 4.73 -18.96
N LYS A 76 9.09 5.33 -19.18
CA LYS A 76 8.98 6.59 -19.93
C LYS A 76 9.30 7.81 -19.06
N LEU A 77 9.34 7.66 -17.73
CA LEU A 77 9.60 8.74 -16.78
C LEU A 77 11.10 9.04 -16.66
N THR A 78 11.42 10.29 -16.32
CA THR A 78 12.80 10.77 -16.11
C THR A 78 12.91 11.48 -14.76
N PRO A 79 12.84 10.74 -13.64
CA PRO A 79 12.86 11.33 -12.31
C PRO A 79 14.24 11.91 -11.97
N VAL A 80 14.25 12.98 -11.16
CA VAL A 80 15.45 13.45 -10.44
C VAL A 80 15.62 12.72 -9.11
N ILE A 81 14.51 12.29 -8.50
CA ILE A 81 14.50 11.45 -7.30
C ILE A 81 13.60 10.25 -7.59
N ALA A 82 14.12 9.04 -7.38
CA ALA A 82 13.33 7.81 -7.49
C ALA A 82 13.20 7.15 -6.11
N ALA A 83 12.02 6.65 -5.77
CA ALA A 83 11.83 5.80 -4.59
C ALA A 83 11.32 4.42 -5.02
N LEU A 84 11.89 3.36 -4.43
CA LEU A 84 11.54 1.97 -4.68
C LEU A 84 11.02 1.35 -3.39
N THR A 85 9.71 1.09 -3.33
CA THR A 85 9.04 0.66 -2.09
C THR A 85 9.17 -0.83 -1.82
N THR A 86 8.70 -1.66 -2.75
CA THR A 86 8.79 -3.13 -2.71
C THR A 86 8.97 -3.69 -4.11
N LEU A 87 9.42 -4.94 -4.23
CA LEU A 87 9.58 -5.63 -5.52
C LEU A 87 9.23 -7.11 -5.35
N GLU A 88 8.09 -7.51 -5.90
CA GLU A 88 7.59 -8.89 -5.87
C GLU A 88 7.20 -9.38 -7.27
N ARG A 89 6.95 -10.69 -7.39
CA ARG A 89 6.40 -11.28 -8.62
C ARG A 89 4.95 -10.85 -8.78
N GLU A 90 4.74 -9.82 -9.59
CA GLU A 90 3.42 -9.38 -10.04
C GLU A 90 3.45 -9.14 -11.56
N HIS A 91 2.27 -9.08 -12.19
CA HIS A 91 2.14 -8.71 -13.61
C HIS A 91 2.90 -9.63 -14.57
N LEU A 92 2.83 -10.95 -14.33
CA LEU A 92 3.47 -11.98 -15.16
C LEU A 92 2.86 -12.11 -16.57
N ASP A 93 1.79 -11.35 -16.85
CA ASP A 93 1.28 -11.08 -18.19
C ASP A 93 2.15 -10.08 -18.97
N THR A 94 2.90 -9.21 -18.28
CA THR A 94 3.82 -8.23 -18.86
C THR A 94 5.29 -8.64 -18.71
N TYR A 95 5.64 -9.23 -17.58
CA TYR A 95 7.01 -9.61 -17.24
C TYR A 95 7.21 -11.11 -17.32
N LYS A 96 8.37 -11.54 -17.82
CA LYS A 96 8.69 -12.96 -17.93
C LYS A 96 8.83 -13.62 -16.56
N ASP A 97 9.55 -12.98 -15.66
CA ASP A 97 9.89 -13.48 -14.33
C ASP A 97 10.36 -12.32 -13.41
N LEU A 98 10.75 -12.65 -12.19
CA LEU A 98 11.23 -11.68 -11.21
C LEU A 98 12.50 -10.94 -11.67
N ASP A 99 13.37 -11.60 -12.42
CA ASP A 99 14.63 -11.00 -12.86
C ASP A 99 14.39 -9.97 -13.98
N ASP A 100 13.39 -10.22 -14.83
CA ASP A 100 12.89 -9.24 -15.81
C ASP A 100 12.28 -8.01 -15.12
N ILE A 101 11.50 -8.20 -14.04
CA ILE A 101 10.98 -7.08 -13.21
C ILE A 101 12.14 -6.29 -12.58
N LYS A 102 13.13 -6.98 -11.98
CA LYS A 102 14.33 -6.35 -11.42
C LYS A 102 15.08 -5.52 -12.47
N GLY A 103 15.22 -6.04 -13.69
CA GLY A 103 15.83 -5.32 -14.81
C GLY A 103 15.13 -3.99 -15.11
N ALA A 104 13.79 -3.98 -15.13
CA ALA A 104 13.02 -2.75 -15.34
C ALA A 104 13.20 -1.75 -14.18
N PHE A 105 13.23 -2.22 -12.93
CA PHE A 105 13.50 -1.36 -11.77
C PHE A 105 14.91 -0.77 -11.78
N VAL A 106 15.92 -1.53 -12.20
CA VAL A 106 17.29 -1.06 -12.40
C VAL A 106 17.33 0.02 -13.49
N GLU A 107 16.64 -0.20 -14.61
CA GLU A 107 16.56 0.81 -15.68
C GLU A 107 15.94 2.10 -15.15
N PHE A 108 14.79 2.03 -14.48
CA PHE A 108 14.11 3.18 -13.89
C PHE A 108 15.00 3.94 -12.89
N ALA A 109 15.64 3.22 -11.95
CA ALA A 109 16.55 3.82 -10.97
C ALA A 109 17.75 4.52 -11.65
N ASN A 110 18.29 3.95 -12.72
CA ASN A 110 19.42 4.53 -13.44
C ASN A 110 19.06 5.72 -14.36
N LYS A 111 17.77 6.04 -14.56
CA LYS A 111 17.33 7.29 -15.22
C LYS A 111 17.55 8.53 -14.36
N VAL A 112 17.72 8.35 -13.05
CA VAL A 112 18.09 9.43 -12.13
C VAL A 112 19.39 10.09 -12.59
N PRO A 113 19.47 11.44 -12.71
CA PRO A 113 20.70 12.13 -13.10
C PRO A 113 21.77 12.05 -12.01
N PHE A 114 23.02 12.41 -12.33
CA PHE A 114 24.15 12.28 -11.39
C PHE A 114 23.99 13.10 -10.09
N PHE A 115 23.23 14.19 -10.14
CA PHE A 115 22.92 15.05 -8.99
C PHE A 115 21.65 14.61 -8.23
N GLY A 116 20.93 13.62 -8.74
CA GLY A 116 19.77 13.03 -8.10
C GLY A 116 20.14 11.87 -7.18
N PHE A 117 19.12 11.22 -6.62
CA PHE A 117 19.31 10.05 -5.76
C PHE A 117 18.14 9.07 -5.84
N VAL A 118 18.42 7.83 -5.41
CA VAL A 118 17.46 6.74 -5.29
C VAL A 118 17.22 6.45 -3.81
N VAL A 119 15.96 6.30 -3.41
CA VAL A 119 15.54 5.85 -2.08
C VAL A 119 15.03 4.42 -2.21
N LEU A 120 15.57 3.46 -1.45
CA LEU A 120 15.24 2.04 -1.63
C LEU A 120 15.06 1.33 -0.28
N CYS A 121 14.06 0.44 -0.20
CA CYS A 121 13.79 -0.34 1.01
C CYS A 121 14.84 -1.45 1.18
N LEU A 122 15.65 -1.38 2.24
CA LEU A 122 16.66 -2.39 2.56
C LEU A 122 16.08 -3.61 3.28
N ASP A 123 14.81 -3.56 3.69
CA ASP A 123 14.12 -4.73 4.25
C ASP A 123 13.71 -5.75 3.17
N GLU A 124 13.77 -5.38 1.89
CA GLU A 124 13.25 -6.14 0.75
C GLU A 124 14.37 -6.88 0.00
N PRO A 125 14.44 -8.23 0.06
CA PRO A 125 15.52 -8.99 -0.57
C PRO A 125 15.66 -8.74 -2.08
N ALA A 126 14.55 -8.66 -2.81
CA ALA A 126 14.61 -8.41 -4.26
C ALA A 126 15.12 -7.00 -4.60
N LEU A 127 14.94 -6.03 -3.70
CA LEU A 127 15.54 -4.70 -3.83
C LEU A 127 17.02 -4.72 -3.41
N GLN A 128 17.42 -5.53 -2.44
CA GLN A 128 18.83 -5.74 -2.11
C GLN A 128 19.62 -6.27 -3.32
N ASP A 129 19.04 -7.23 -4.05
CA ASP A 129 19.66 -7.83 -5.24
C ASP A 129 20.01 -6.83 -6.34
N ILE A 130 19.27 -5.71 -6.45
CA ILE A 130 19.48 -4.70 -7.49
C ILE A 130 20.39 -3.55 -7.06
N ILE A 131 20.71 -3.40 -5.76
CA ILE A 131 21.60 -2.34 -5.25
C ILE A 131 22.93 -2.28 -6.03
N PRO A 132 23.64 -3.42 -6.28
CA PRO A 132 24.91 -3.39 -7.00
C PRO A 132 24.81 -2.95 -8.46
N LEU A 133 23.59 -2.90 -9.03
CA LEU A 133 23.32 -2.58 -10.43
C LEU A 133 22.88 -1.10 -10.62
N ILE A 134 22.73 -0.36 -9.53
CA ILE A 134 22.32 1.06 -9.56
C ILE A 134 23.57 1.94 -9.43
N ASN A 135 23.85 2.72 -10.47
CA ASN A 135 25.05 3.57 -10.56
C ASN A 135 24.80 5.01 -10.08
N LYS A 136 23.91 5.17 -9.09
CA LYS A 136 23.43 6.45 -8.58
C LYS A 136 23.62 6.52 -7.08
N LYS A 137 23.54 7.73 -6.51
CA LYS A 137 23.51 7.90 -5.05
C LYS A 137 22.28 7.18 -4.49
N ILE A 138 22.48 6.30 -3.52
CA ILE A 138 21.39 5.55 -2.87
C ILE A 138 21.27 6.00 -1.42
N PHE A 139 20.02 6.13 -0.97
CA PHE A 139 19.63 6.15 0.44
C PHE A 139 18.78 4.93 0.74
N THR A 140 19.24 4.12 1.67
CA THR A 140 18.50 2.95 2.12
C THR A 140 17.56 3.31 3.26
N TYR A 141 16.35 2.78 3.24
CA TYR A 141 15.42 2.91 4.36
C TYR A 141 14.87 1.55 4.81
N GLY A 142 14.40 1.44 6.05
CA GLY A 142 13.78 0.21 6.53
C GLY A 142 13.69 0.10 8.04
N LEU A 143 13.56 -1.12 8.53
CA LEU A 143 13.60 -1.46 9.95
C LEU A 143 14.93 -2.11 10.33
N THR A 144 15.67 -2.63 9.36
CA THR A 144 17.00 -3.21 9.56
C THR A 144 17.99 -2.19 10.15
N PRO A 145 18.92 -2.60 11.04
CA PRO A 145 19.99 -1.75 11.53
C PRO A 145 20.96 -1.21 10.47
N GLN A 146 20.98 -1.83 9.29
CA GLN A 146 21.90 -1.46 8.20
C GLN A 146 21.35 -0.34 7.30
N ALA A 147 20.08 0.07 7.48
CA ALA A 147 19.50 1.13 6.66
C ALA A 147 20.00 2.52 7.08
N ASP A 148 20.24 3.41 6.12
CA ASP A 148 20.60 4.81 6.37
C ASP A 148 19.51 5.51 7.18
N ILE A 149 18.25 5.22 6.86
CA ILE A 149 17.08 5.73 7.56
C ILE A 149 16.26 4.58 8.10
N ARG A 150 16.09 4.54 9.43
CA ARG A 150 15.32 3.47 10.05
C ARG A 150 14.35 3.95 11.12
N ALA A 151 13.28 3.20 11.26
CA ALA A 151 12.35 3.31 12.38
C ALA A 151 12.76 2.33 13.48
N VAL A 152 12.83 2.81 14.71
CA VAL A 152 13.09 2.02 15.93
C VAL A 152 12.02 2.32 16.98
N ASN A 153 11.98 1.53 18.06
CA ASN A 153 11.04 1.69 19.18
C ASN A 153 9.57 1.77 18.72
N ILE A 154 9.20 0.90 17.77
CA ILE A 154 7.87 0.92 17.16
C ILE A 154 6.86 0.41 18.18
N THR A 155 5.81 1.19 18.40
CA THR A 155 4.68 0.83 19.24
C THR A 155 3.38 1.03 18.46
N HIS A 156 2.44 0.11 18.67
CA HIS A 156 1.12 0.14 18.04
C HIS A 156 0.07 0.48 19.08
N LYS A 157 -0.81 1.41 18.76
CA LYS A 157 -1.96 1.77 19.58
C LYS A 157 -3.16 2.01 18.67
N GLU A 158 -4.01 1.00 18.55
CA GLU A 158 -5.19 1.01 17.67
C GLU A 158 -4.81 1.48 16.25
N LYS A 159 -5.41 2.58 15.79
CA LYS A 159 -5.18 3.17 14.48
C LYS A 159 -3.86 3.95 14.37
N SER A 160 -3.06 4.04 15.43
CA SER A 160 -1.83 4.81 15.43
C SER A 160 -0.59 3.95 15.61
N THR A 161 0.49 4.35 14.95
CA THR A 161 1.81 3.74 15.08
C THR A 161 2.81 4.83 15.44
N GLU A 162 3.52 4.65 16.55
CA GLU A 162 4.55 5.58 17.01
C GLU A 162 5.93 4.93 16.85
N TYR A 163 6.91 5.69 16.36
CA TYR A 163 8.28 5.22 16.18
C TYR A 163 9.28 6.37 16.22
N THR A 164 10.54 6.04 16.50
CA THR A 164 11.67 6.98 16.44
C THR A 164 12.40 6.83 15.12
N VAL A 165 12.64 7.94 14.43
CA VAL A 165 13.45 7.99 13.21
C VAL A 165 14.92 8.17 13.56
N VAL A 166 15.76 7.32 12.99
CA VAL A 166 17.22 7.41 13.06
C VAL A 166 17.77 7.57 11.64
N TYR A 167 18.55 8.62 11.41
CA TYR A 167 19.27 8.90 10.15
C TYR A 167 20.78 8.75 10.39
N LYS A 168 21.42 7.78 9.72
CA LYS A 168 22.86 7.47 9.80
C LYS A 168 23.39 7.42 11.23
N GLY A 169 22.65 6.71 12.09
CA GLY A 169 22.97 6.53 13.50
C GLY A 169 22.56 7.68 14.42
N LYS A 170 22.12 8.82 13.89
CA LYS A 170 21.62 9.95 14.68
C LYS A 170 20.10 9.92 14.77
N GLU A 171 19.56 10.02 15.98
CA GLU A 171 18.14 10.20 16.19
C GLU A 171 17.67 11.57 15.67
N LEU A 172 16.67 11.57 14.79
CA LEU A 172 15.98 12.79 14.34
C LEU A 172 14.81 13.13 15.27
N GLY A 173 14.09 12.12 15.74
CA GLY A 173 13.03 12.25 16.73
C GLY A 173 11.87 11.29 16.49
N LYS A 174 10.80 11.47 17.26
CA LYS A 174 9.62 10.59 17.29
C LYS A 174 8.50 11.11 16.38
N ILE A 175 7.89 10.21 15.62
CA ILE A 175 6.70 10.45 14.77
C ILE A 175 5.55 9.56 15.25
N LYS A 176 4.34 10.12 15.24
CA LYS A 176 3.08 9.37 15.42
C LYS A 176 2.25 9.36 14.13
N LEU A 177 2.24 8.25 13.41
CA LEU A 177 1.31 8.07 12.30
C LEU A 177 -0.09 7.75 12.83
N ASN A 178 -1.11 8.40 12.25
CA ASN A 178 -2.52 8.14 12.54
C ASN A 178 -3.13 7.04 11.66
N ILE A 179 -2.26 6.14 11.16
CA ILE A 179 -2.62 4.93 10.42
C ILE A 179 -1.81 3.74 10.96
N PRO A 180 -2.40 2.53 10.98
CA PRO A 180 -1.73 1.35 11.53
C PRO A 180 -0.77 0.69 10.53
N GLY A 181 0.13 -0.13 11.05
CA GLY A 181 0.91 -1.10 10.28
C GLY A 181 2.34 -0.67 9.94
N LEU A 182 3.25 -1.65 9.97
CA LEU A 182 4.69 -1.44 9.70
C LEU A 182 4.97 -0.98 8.26
N HIS A 183 4.15 -1.39 7.31
CA HIS A 183 4.22 -0.90 5.93
C HIS A 183 4.05 0.61 5.83
N ASN A 184 3.16 1.20 6.64
CA ASN A 184 2.98 2.66 6.67
C ASN A 184 4.14 3.37 7.35
N VAL A 185 4.79 2.73 8.33
CA VAL A 185 6.07 3.21 8.86
C VAL A 185 7.11 3.25 7.74
N ARG A 186 7.29 2.16 6.98
CA ARG A 186 8.20 2.12 5.82
C ARG A 186 7.88 3.19 4.78
N ASN A 187 6.62 3.33 4.38
CA ASN A 187 6.17 4.36 3.43
C ASN A 187 6.52 5.77 3.93
N SER A 188 6.32 6.03 5.23
CA SER A 188 6.65 7.34 5.81
C SER A 188 8.16 7.60 5.86
N LEU A 189 9.00 6.58 5.98
CA LEU A 189 10.46 6.74 5.93
C LEU A 189 10.92 7.20 4.56
N VAL A 190 10.23 6.84 3.46
CA VAL A 190 10.51 7.42 2.13
C VAL A 190 10.26 8.92 2.14
N ALA A 191 9.12 9.37 2.68
CA ALA A 191 8.79 10.78 2.78
C ALA A 191 9.81 11.54 3.65
N VAL A 192 10.21 10.96 4.79
CA VAL A 192 11.27 11.52 5.63
C VAL A 192 12.59 11.61 4.85
N THR A 193 12.99 10.54 4.14
CA THR A 193 14.24 10.50 3.37
C THR A 193 14.30 11.60 2.34
N ILE A 194 13.28 11.68 1.49
CA ILE A 194 13.21 12.64 0.39
C ILE A 194 13.21 14.07 0.93
N ALA A 195 12.32 14.37 1.88
CA ALA A 195 12.21 15.72 2.41
C ALA A 195 13.47 16.15 3.20
N HIS A 196 14.06 15.24 3.97
CA HIS A 196 15.29 15.54 4.71
C HIS A 196 16.48 15.83 3.78
N GLU A 197 16.67 15.04 2.72
CA GLU A 197 17.71 15.28 1.72
C GLU A 197 17.45 16.55 0.89
N MET A 198 16.19 16.99 0.80
CA MET A 198 15.81 18.30 0.23
C MET A 198 15.98 19.47 1.22
N GLY A 199 16.49 19.22 2.44
CA GLY A 199 16.77 20.24 3.44
C GLY A 199 15.57 20.67 4.27
N VAL A 200 14.46 19.92 4.25
CA VAL A 200 13.28 20.21 5.07
C VAL A 200 13.56 19.88 6.54
N ASP A 201 13.20 20.81 7.43
CA ASP A 201 13.32 20.61 8.88
C ASP A 201 12.46 19.44 9.37
N PHE A 202 13.02 18.63 10.27
CA PHE A 202 12.35 17.41 10.75
C PHE A 202 11.03 17.71 11.47
N GLN A 203 10.87 18.86 12.13
CA GLN A 203 9.59 19.20 12.79
C GLN A 203 8.48 19.45 11.76
N VAL A 204 8.80 20.00 10.59
CA VAL A 204 7.86 20.17 9.49
C VAL A 204 7.47 18.81 8.91
N ILE A 205 8.45 17.94 8.63
CA ILE A 205 8.23 16.57 8.17
C ILE A 205 7.32 15.81 9.15
N LYS A 206 7.67 15.86 10.43
CA LYS A 206 6.90 15.24 11.51
C LYS A 206 5.46 15.74 11.51
N LYS A 207 5.25 17.06 11.58
CA LYS A 207 3.89 17.65 11.65
C LYS A 207 3.03 17.22 10.45
N ALA A 208 3.60 17.20 9.25
CA ALA A 208 2.90 16.76 8.05
C ALA A 208 2.55 15.26 8.06
N LEU A 209 3.46 14.39 8.52
CA LEU A 209 3.18 12.97 8.65
C LEU A 209 2.16 12.66 9.76
N GLU A 210 2.20 13.40 10.86
CA GLU A 210 1.23 13.27 11.96
C GLU A 210 -0.17 13.76 11.56
N SER A 211 -0.28 14.68 10.59
CA SER A 211 -1.58 15.13 10.05
C SER A 211 -2.13 14.22 8.94
N PHE A 212 -1.34 13.26 8.44
CA PHE A 212 -1.78 12.35 7.38
C PHE A 212 -2.91 11.43 7.85
N THR A 213 -4.04 11.48 7.15
CA THR A 213 -5.27 10.75 7.49
C THR A 213 -5.51 9.49 6.65
N GLY A 214 -4.59 9.15 5.75
CA GLY A 214 -4.71 8.01 4.85
C GLY A 214 -5.12 8.37 3.43
N VAL A 215 -5.37 7.34 2.63
CA VAL A 215 -5.81 7.43 1.23
C VAL A 215 -7.19 6.79 1.12
N TYR A 216 -8.02 7.26 0.19
CA TYR A 216 -9.34 6.66 -0.05
C TYR A 216 -9.22 5.15 -0.28
N ARG A 217 -10.06 4.36 0.39
CA ARG A 217 -10.03 2.88 0.40
C ARG A 217 -8.70 2.24 0.82
N ARG A 218 -7.81 2.92 1.53
CA ARG A 218 -6.63 2.31 2.18
C ARG A 218 -6.82 2.38 3.69
N PHE A 219 -7.22 1.27 4.29
CA PHE A 219 -7.63 1.18 5.69
C PHE A 219 -8.72 2.22 6.05
N GLU A 220 -9.72 2.38 5.18
CA GLU A 220 -10.75 3.39 5.34
C GLU A 220 -11.81 2.93 6.35
N LYS A 221 -11.88 3.61 7.49
CA LYS A 221 -12.91 3.33 8.49
C LYS A 221 -14.26 3.89 8.05
N LYS A 222 -15.20 3.00 7.75
CA LYS A 222 -16.56 3.32 7.27
C LYS A 222 -17.57 3.50 8.40
N TYR A 223 -17.37 2.81 9.52
CA TYR A 223 -18.26 2.86 10.69
C TYR A 223 -17.54 2.50 11.98
N GLU A 224 -17.90 3.16 13.08
CA GLU A 224 -17.37 2.88 14.41
C GLU A 224 -18.44 3.15 15.47
N ASN A 225 -18.97 2.07 16.03
CA ASN A 225 -19.85 2.09 17.20
C ASN A 225 -19.66 0.77 17.97
N ASP A 226 -20.72 -0.03 18.16
CA ASP A 226 -20.64 -1.36 18.77
C ASP A 226 -19.73 -2.34 17.98
N ILE A 227 -19.51 -2.08 16.68
CA ILE A 227 -18.49 -2.74 15.86
C ILE A 227 -17.68 -1.71 15.08
N MET A 228 -16.57 -2.15 14.50
CA MET A 228 -15.79 -1.35 13.55
C MET A 228 -15.93 -1.96 12.16
N VAL A 229 -16.21 -1.15 11.14
CA VAL A 229 -16.22 -1.59 9.73
C VAL A 229 -15.17 -0.80 8.96
N ILE A 230 -14.30 -1.53 8.27
CA ILE A 230 -13.15 -1.01 7.52
C ILE A 230 -13.28 -1.48 6.06
N ASP A 231 -12.96 -0.60 5.11
CA ASP A 231 -12.74 -0.95 3.72
C ASP A 231 -11.27 -0.80 3.34
N ASP A 232 -10.73 -1.78 2.64
CA ASP A 232 -9.36 -1.75 2.14
C ASP A 232 -9.27 -2.28 0.71
N TYR A 233 -8.50 -1.58 -0.12
CA TYR A 233 -8.29 -1.86 -1.54
C TYR A 233 -7.37 -3.08 -1.77
N GLY A 234 -6.72 -3.59 -0.71
CA GLY A 234 -5.81 -4.71 -0.75
C GLY A 234 -6.41 -5.89 -1.53
N HIS A 235 -5.73 -6.29 -2.59
CA HIS A 235 -6.18 -7.32 -3.52
C HIS A 235 -5.06 -8.27 -3.94
N HIS A 236 -3.82 -7.98 -3.55
CA HIS A 236 -2.70 -8.90 -3.57
C HIS A 236 -2.51 -9.56 -2.19
N GLN A 237 -2.02 -10.79 -2.14
CA GLN A 237 -1.82 -11.54 -0.89
C GLN A 237 -0.96 -10.79 0.14
N THR A 238 0.07 -10.06 -0.33
CA THR A 238 0.96 -9.27 0.52
C THR A 238 0.22 -8.09 1.14
N GLU A 239 -0.56 -7.35 0.34
CA GLU A 239 -1.39 -6.24 0.86
C GLU A 239 -2.38 -6.73 1.92
N ILE A 240 -3.04 -7.87 1.66
CA ILE A 240 -3.99 -8.49 2.61
C ILE A 240 -3.27 -8.87 3.90
N ASN A 241 -2.13 -9.56 3.82
CA ASN A 241 -1.33 -9.95 4.98
C ASN A 241 -0.97 -8.74 5.85
N VAL A 242 -0.49 -7.69 5.18
CA VAL A 242 -0.06 -6.45 5.80
C VAL A 242 -1.22 -5.72 6.49
N THR A 243 -2.38 -5.67 5.86
CA THR A 243 -3.59 -5.06 6.45
C THR A 243 -4.08 -5.86 7.66
N LEU A 244 -4.18 -7.19 7.55
CA LEU A 244 -4.65 -8.04 8.65
C LEU A 244 -3.68 -8.06 9.84
N ASP A 245 -2.36 -8.11 9.60
CA ASP A 245 -1.33 -7.98 10.65
C ASP A 245 -1.44 -6.62 11.36
N GLY A 246 -1.66 -5.53 10.61
CA GLY A 246 -1.90 -4.20 11.16
C GLY A 246 -3.10 -4.18 12.12
N ILE A 247 -4.20 -4.86 11.77
CA ILE A 247 -5.36 -5.01 12.67
C ILE A 247 -4.98 -5.78 13.93
N ARG A 248 -4.27 -6.91 13.79
CA ARG A 248 -3.91 -7.75 14.94
C ARG A 248 -2.96 -7.07 15.93
N ARG A 249 -2.08 -6.21 15.43
CA ARG A 249 -1.20 -5.40 16.29
C ARG A 249 -1.91 -4.23 16.94
N GLY A 250 -2.90 -3.65 16.26
CA GLY A 250 -3.63 -2.48 16.75
C GLY A 250 -4.75 -2.82 17.73
N TRP A 251 -5.44 -3.96 17.55
CA TRP A 251 -6.64 -4.30 18.29
C TRP A 251 -6.66 -5.76 18.74
N ASN A 252 -7.06 -5.97 20.00
CA ASN A 252 -7.41 -7.29 20.52
C ASN A 252 -8.92 -7.54 20.38
N ARG A 253 -9.40 -7.64 19.13
CA ARG A 253 -10.82 -7.81 18.77
C ARG A 253 -10.98 -8.96 17.78
N ARG A 254 -12.16 -9.57 17.75
CA ARG A 254 -12.49 -10.59 16.75
C ARG A 254 -12.57 -9.95 15.36
N LEU A 255 -11.91 -10.56 14.38
CA LEU A 255 -11.76 -10.06 13.02
C LEU A 255 -12.53 -10.93 12.02
N VAL A 256 -13.49 -10.30 11.33
CA VAL A 256 -14.27 -10.89 10.23
C VAL A 256 -13.77 -10.28 8.93
N ALA A 257 -13.05 -11.07 8.13
CA ALA A 257 -12.52 -10.65 6.84
C ALA A 257 -13.46 -11.09 5.70
N VAL A 258 -13.84 -10.13 4.86
CA VAL A 258 -14.64 -10.34 3.65
C VAL A 258 -13.78 -10.01 2.45
N PHE A 259 -13.50 -10.98 1.59
CA PHE A 259 -12.65 -10.80 0.42
C PHE A 259 -13.40 -11.03 -0.88
N GLN A 260 -13.20 -10.10 -1.81
CA GLN A 260 -13.57 -10.27 -3.22
C GLN A 260 -12.28 -10.39 -4.05
N PRO A 261 -11.95 -11.59 -4.55
CA PRO A 261 -10.80 -11.78 -5.43
C PRO A 261 -10.93 -10.91 -6.70
N HIS A 262 -9.81 -10.43 -7.23
CA HIS A 262 -9.79 -9.57 -8.43
C HIS A 262 -8.94 -10.21 -9.54
N LEU A 263 -9.54 -10.39 -10.72
CA LEU A 263 -9.04 -11.16 -11.88
C LEU A 263 -9.01 -12.69 -11.66
N TYR A 264 -9.35 -13.43 -12.71
CA TYR A 264 -9.25 -14.89 -12.73
C TYR A 264 -7.80 -15.34 -12.83
N SER A 265 -6.99 -14.66 -13.64
CA SER A 265 -5.55 -14.95 -13.77
C SER A 265 -4.83 -14.90 -12.41
N ARG A 266 -5.00 -13.80 -11.66
CA ARG A 266 -4.43 -13.65 -10.32
C ARG A 266 -4.96 -14.69 -9.34
N THR A 267 -6.26 -15.02 -9.42
CA THR A 267 -6.84 -16.08 -8.58
C THR A 267 -6.19 -17.43 -8.89
N ARG A 268 -6.05 -17.80 -10.17
CA ARG A 268 -5.38 -19.03 -10.60
C ARG A 268 -3.94 -19.10 -10.07
N ASP A 269 -3.21 -17.99 -10.16
CA ASP A 269 -1.77 -17.97 -9.86
C ASP A 269 -1.48 -17.95 -8.35
N PHE A 270 -2.37 -17.36 -7.54
CA PHE A 270 -2.11 -17.08 -6.12
C PHE A 270 -3.17 -17.62 -5.13
N TYR A 271 -4.09 -18.50 -5.54
CA TYR A 271 -5.17 -18.96 -4.65
C TYR A 271 -4.67 -19.56 -3.33
N SER A 272 -3.52 -20.25 -3.36
CA SER A 272 -2.93 -20.86 -2.17
C SER A 272 -2.39 -19.81 -1.22
N GLU A 273 -1.70 -18.81 -1.73
CA GLU A 273 -1.15 -17.67 -1.00
C GLU A 273 -2.28 -16.83 -0.41
N PHE A 274 -3.34 -16.54 -1.17
CA PHE A 274 -4.54 -15.88 -0.65
C PHE A 274 -5.15 -16.67 0.50
N GLY A 275 -5.33 -17.99 0.36
CA GLY A 275 -5.88 -18.83 1.42
C GLY A 275 -5.07 -18.75 2.73
N ARG A 276 -3.73 -18.64 2.64
CA ARG A 276 -2.86 -18.44 3.81
C ARG A 276 -3.03 -17.06 4.43
N SER A 277 -3.24 -16.02 3.63
CA SER A 277 -3.33 -14.65 4.16
C SER A 277 -4.45 -14.47 5.17
N PHE A 278 -5.54 -15.23 5.02
CA PHE A 278 -6.69 -15.13 5.91
C PHE A 278 -6.55 -15.93 7.22
N LEU A 279 -5.47 -16.68 7.44
CA LEU A 279 -5.21 -17.34 8.74
C LEU A 279 -5.11 -16.35 9.90
N ASN A 280 -4.81 -15.08 9.60
CA ASN A 280 -4.83 -13.99 10.58
C ASN A 280 -6.24 -13.47 10.88
N SER A 281 -7.32 -14.00 10.29
CA SER A 281 -8.71 -13.64 10.61
C SER A 281 -9.39 -14.70 11.49
N ASP A 282 -10.42 -14.31 12.26
CA ASP A 282 -11.19 -15.27 13.06
C ASP A 282 -12.30 -15.92 12.22
N ILE A 283 -12.85 -15.15 11.27
CA ILE A 283 -13.83 -15.57 10.28
C ILE A 283 -13.40 -15.03 8.92
N PHE A 284 -13.41 -15.89 7.92
CA PHE A 284 -13.13 -15.54 6.54
C PHE A 284 -14.36 -15.80 5.66
N ILE A 285 -14.82 -14.78 4.94
CA ILE A 285 -15.86 -14.87 3.92
C ILE A 285 -15.22 -14.54 2.57
N CYS A 286 -15.24 -15.47 1.64
CA CYS A 286 -14.79 -15.23 0.26
C CYS A 286 -16.02 -15.13 -0.66
N THR A 287 -16.07 -14.09 -1.49
CA THR A 287 -17.03 -14.02 -2.60
C THR A 287 -16.46 -14.66 -3.86
N ASP A 288 -17.25 -14.68 -4.94
CA ASP A 288 -16.69 -15.01 -6.24
C ASP A 288 -15.84 -13.89 -6.84
N VAL A 289 -15.07 -14.24 -7.88
CA VAL A 289 -14.08 -13.38 -8.52
C VAL A 289 -14.73 -12.16 -9.18
N TYR A 290 -14.21 -10.97 -8.89
CA TYR A 290 -14.49 -9.77 -9.67
C TYR A 290 -13.65 -9.82 -10.97
N PRO A 291 -14.27 -9.96 -12.15
CA PRO A 291 -13.56 -10.21 -13.40
C PRO A 291 -12.74 -9.01 -13.88
N ALA A 292 -13.14 -7.80 -13.51
CA ALA A 292 -12.72 -6.55 -14.15
C ALA A 292 -12.79 -6.62 -15.68
N ARG A 293 -11.66 -6.93 -16.33
CA ARG A 293 -11.50 -7.02 -17.79
C ARG A 293 -11.48 -8.44 -18.35
N GLU A 294 -11.42 -9.46 -17.50
CA GLU A 294 -11.19 -10.84 -17.93
C GLU A 294 -12.49 -11.61 -18.17
N LYS A 295 -12.42 -12.58 -19.09
CA LYS A 295 -13.45 -13.61 -19.23
C LYS A 295 -13.24 -14.68 -18.14
N PRO A 296 -14.32 -15.34 -17.67
CA PRO A 296 -14.20 -16.47 -16.77
C PRO A 296 -13.23 -17.54 -17.27
N ILE A 297 -12.41 -18.07 -16.37
CA ILE A 297 -11.52 -19.20 -16.63
C ILE A 297 -12.14 -20.43 -15.96
N GLU A 298 -12.30 -21.51 -16.73
CA GLU A 298 -12.89 -22.76 -16.23
C GLU A 298 -12.15 -23.27 -14.98
N GLY A 299 -12.91 -23.64 -13.96
CA GLY A 299 -12.38 -24.12 -12.68
C GLY A 299 -11.80 -23.04 -11.75
N ILE A 300 -11.73 -21.78 -12.18
CA ILE A 300 -11.22 -20.68 -11.35
C ILE A 300 -12.37 -19.87 -10.76
N SER A 301 -12.52 -19.95 -9.44
CA SER A 301 -13.52 -19.20 -8.68
C SER A 301 -12.97 -18.80 -7.31
N GLY A 302 -13.70 -17.94 -6.60
CA GLY A 302 -13.38 -17.61 -5.21
C GLY A 302 -13.43 -18.82 -4.27
N GLN A 303 -14.10 -19.91 -4.68
CA GLN A 303 -14.14 -21.15 -3.92
C GLN A 303 -12.74 -21.76 -3.74
N LEU A 304 -11.86 -21.64 -4.74
CA LEU A 304 -10.48 -22.13 -4.65
C LEU A 304 -9.73 -21.52 -3.47
N ILE A 305 -9.92 -20.22 -3.24
CA ILE A 305 -9.29 -19.49 -2.13
C ILE A 305 -9.89 -19.93 -0.80
N ALA A 306 -11.22 -20.04 -0.73
CA ALA A 306 -11.91 -20.50 0.47
C ALA A 306 -11.48 -21.92 0.86
N ASP A 307 -11.38 -22.83 -0.10
CA ASP A 307 -10.97 -24.22 0.14
C ASP A 307 -9.48 -24.32 0.47
N ALA A 308 -8.62 -23.49 -0.14
CA ALA A 308 -7.23 -23.36 0.27
C ALA A 308 -7.09 -22.89 1.73
N ALA A 309 -7.84 -21.87 2.15
CA ALA A 309 -7.84 -21.40 3.54
C ALA A 309 -8.25 -22.52 4.52
N LYS A 310 -9.31 -23.28 4.21
CA LYS A 310 -9.71 -24.46 5.01
C LYS A 310 -8.60 -25.50 5.07
N LYS A 311 -7.99 -25.83 3.91
CA LYS A 311 -6.90 -26.80 3.80
C LYS A 311 -5.68 -26.40 4.63
N PHE A 312 -5.37 -25.11 4.71
CA PHE A 312 -4.28 -24.59 5.55
C PHE A 312 -4.65 -24.41 7.03
N GLY A 313 -5.87 -24.78 7.43
CA GLY A 313 -6.28 -24.90 8.82
C GLY A 313 -7.22 -23.82 9.33
N HIS A 314 -7.68 -22.89 8.48
CA HIS A 314 -8.67 -21.89 8.88
C HIS A 314 -9.99 -22.57 9.28
N LYS A 315 -10.46 -22.32 10.50
CA LYS A 315 -11.60 -23.06 11.08
C LYS A 315 -12.97 -22.51 10.68
N ASN A 316 -13.07 -21.21 10.40
CA ASN A 316 -14.34 -20.55 10.10
C ASN A 316 -14.30 -19.88 8.71
N VAL A 317 -14.47 -20.67 7.66
CA VAL A 317 -14.47 -20.17 6.27
C VAL A 317 -15.84 -20.33 5.64
N PHE A 318 -16.36 -19.24 5.07
CA PHE A 318 -17.58 -19.20 4.28
C PHE A 318 -17.24 -18.83 2.84
N TYR A 319 -17.82 -19.57 1.89
CA TYR A 319 -17.84 -19.17 0.48
C TYR A 319 -19.27 -18.73 0.15
N GLU A 320 -19.44 -17.45 -0.20
CA GLU A 320 -20.71 -16.88 -0.62
C GLU A 320 -20.51 -16.29 -2.02
N PRO A 321 -20.78 -17.05 -3.08
CA PRO A 321 -20.49 -16.62 -4.46
C PRO A 321 -21.24 -15.33 -4.82
N ASP A 322 -22.45 -15.16 -4.29
CA ASP A 322 -23.25 -13.97 -4.51
C ASP A 322 -22.96 -12.92 -3.44
N LYS A 323 -22.05 -11.99 -3.77
CA LYS A 323 -21.69 -10.85 -2.91
C LYS A 323 -22.88 -10.05 -2.40
N THR A 324 -24.05 -10.10 -3.04
CA THR A 324 -25.26 -9.42 -2.57
C THR A 324 -25.84 -10.01 -1.28
N LYS A 325 -25.51 -11.26 -0.96
CA LYS A 325 -25.93 -11.97 0.26
C LYS A 325 -24.96 -11.81 1.43
N VAL A 326 -23.78 -11.25 1.20
CA VAL A 326 -22.76 -11.01 2.24
C VAL A 326 -23.29 -10.15 3.40
N PRO A 327 -24.05 -9.06 3.20
CA PRO A 327 -24.61 -8.29 4.30
C PRO A 327 -25.52 -9.11 5.24
N ASP A 328 -26.36 -9.98 4.68
CA ASP A 328 -27.23 -10.86 5.46
C ASP A 328 -26.42 -11.91 6.23
N LEU A 329 -25.38 -12.46 5.62
CA LEU A 329 -24.46 -13.39 6.28
C LEU A 329 -23.74 -12.69 7.45
N LEU A 330 -23.18 -11.50 7.23
CA LEU A 330 -22.55 -10.69 8.26
C LEU A 330 -23.52 -10.42 9.42
N LYS A 331 -24.76 -10.01 9.13
CA LYS A 331 -25.80 -9.73 10.14
C LYS A 331 -26.10 -10.94 11.03
N LYS A 332 -25.97 -12.16 10.51
CA LYS A 332 -26.20 -13.40 11.29
C LYS A 332 -25.04 -13.76 12.21
N ILE A 333 -23.80 -13.39 11.86
CA ILE A 333 -22.60 -13.91 12.53
C ILE A 333 -21.85 -12.87 13.37
N TYR A 334 -22.05 -11.58 13.10
CA TYR A 334 -21.32 -10.53 13.80
C TYR A 334 -21.66 -10.50 15.29
N LYS A 335 -20.71 -10.03 16.09
CA LYS A 335 -20.84 -9.84 17.52
C LYS A 335 -20.41 -8.42 17.87
N LYS A 336 -20.95 -7.88 18.97
CA LYS A 336 -20.47 -6.63 19.54
C LYS A 336 -18.97 -6.74 19.82
N GLY A 337 -18.22 -5.69 19.46
CA GLY A 337 -16.78 -5.66 19.54
C GLY A 337 -16.06 -6.25 18.33
N ASP A 338 -16.74 -6.71 17.28
CA ASP A 338 -16.07 -7.18 16.06
C ASP A 338 -15.40 -6.04 15.28
N ILE A 339 -14.34 -6.39 14.58
CA ILE A 339 -13.84 -5.64 13.41
C ILE A 339 -14.28 -6.43 12.17
N VAL A 340 -15.03 -5.79 11.28
CA VAL A 340 -15.36 -6.31 9.96
C VAL A 340 -14.52 -5.55 8.94
N ILE A 341 -13.81 -6.27 8.08
CA ILE A 341 -13.04 -5.66 6.99
C ILE A 341 -13.50 -6.19 5.64
N THR A 342 -13.78 -5.30 4.69
CA THR A 342 -13.93 -5.62 3.27
C THR A 342 -12.60 -5.40 2.55
N LEU A 343 -12.16 -6.39 1.80
CA LEU A 343 -10.89 -6.41 1.07
C LEU A 343 -11.15 -6.67 -0.42
N GLY A 344 -10.63 -5.80 -1.28
CA GLY A 344 -10.59 -6.04 -2.73
C GLY A 344 -10.70 -4.78 -3.59
N ALA A 345 -10.12 -4.82 -4.77
CA ALA A 345 -10.09 -3.71 -5.72
C ALA A 345 -11.45 -3.43 -6.40
N GLY A 346 -12.35 -4.41 -6.40
CA GLY A 346 -13.68 -4.32 -7.01
C GLY A 346 -14.67 -3.47 -6.20
N ASP A 347 -15.90 -3.97 -6.11
CA ASP A 347 -17.05 -3.26 -5.53
C ASP A 347 -17.49 -3.80 -4.17
N ILE A 348 -16.67 -4.64 -3.54
CA ILE A 348 -17.00 -5.27 -2.24
C ILE A 348 -17.30 -4.26 -1.13
N TRP A 349 -16.66 -3.09 -1.17
CA TRP A 349 -16.87 -1.98 -0.22
C TRP A 349 -18.34 -1.56 -0.10
N LYS A 350 -19.10 -1.62 -1.21
CA LYS A 350 -20.54 -1.30 -1.23
C LYS A 350 -21.36 -2.23 -0.36
N PHE A 351 -20.93 -3.49 -0.21
CA PHE A 351 -21.62 -4.48 0.62
C PHE A 351 -21.25 -4.31 2.10
N GLY A 352 -20.06 -3.78 2.40
CA GLY A 352 -19.74 -3.26 3.74
C GLY A 352 -20.65 -2.09 4.13
N GLU A 353 -20.89 -1.15 3.22
CA GLU A 353 -21.80 -0.02 3.45
C GLU A 353 -23.27 -0.47 3.62
N LYS A 354 -23.75 -1.38 2.78
CA LYS A 354 -25.08 -1.99 2.96
C LYS A 354 -25.22 -2.70 4.30
N PHE A 355 -24.19 -3.43 4.75
CA PHE A 355 -24.19 -4.06 6.05
C PHE A 355 -24.30 -3.02 7.18
N ILE A 356 -23.59 -1.89 7.08
CA ILE A 356 -23.70 -0.77 8.03
C ILE A 356 -25.14 -0.24 8.09
N GLU A 357 -25.82 -0.06 6.95
CA GLU A 357 -27.21 0.40 6.91
C GLU A 357 -28.19 -0.57 7.61
N MET A 358 -27.91 -1.87 7.60
CA MET A 358 -28.76 -2.89 8.21
C MET A 358 -28.64 -3.01 9.74
N ILE A 359 -27.59 -2.41 10.33
CA ILE A 359 -27.27 -2.48 11.77
C ILE A 359 -27.29 -1.11 12.46
N LYS A 360 -27.42 -0.02 11.69
CA LYS A 360 -27.85 1.28 12.21
C LYS A 360 -29.31 1.20 12.62
#